data_AF-A0A3A5Z3G8-F1
#
_entry.id   AF-A0A3A5Z3G8-F1
#
_cell.length_a   1.000
_cell.length_b   1.000
_cell.length_c   1.000
_cell.angle_alpha   90.00
_cell.angle_beta   90.00
_cell.angle_gamma   90.00
#
_symmetry.space_group_name_H-M   'P 1'
#
loop_
_entity.id
_entity.type
_entity.pdbx_description
1 polymer ?
#
loop_
_entity_poly.entity_id
_entity_poly.type
_entity_poly.pdbx_seq_one_letter_code
_entity_poly.pdbx_strand_id
1 'polypeptide(L)'
;MASRKELKKNINYIAGELFTECLVNSLYVPGTDKQKADELMAEILKMQDEFISRISHTEPGNVKGFYKKLRADFNAKVDEIIDAMGKLK
;
A
#
# COMPACT_ATOMS: atom_id res chain seq x y z
N MET A 1 -7.14 4.43 -20.69
CA MET A 1 -6.24 3.61 -19.85
C MET A 1 -5.41 4.58 -19.03
N ALA A 2 -5.37 4.46 -17.70
CA ALA A 2 -4.54 5.35 -16.88
C ALA A 2 -3.07 5.20 -17.29
N SER A 3 -2.33 6.29 -17.40
CA SER A 3 -0.90 6.22 -17.71
C SER A 3 -0.13 5.58 -16.56
N ARG A 4 1.05 5.01 -16.83
CA ARG A 4 1.96 4.53 -15.77
C ARG A 4 2.25 5.59 -14.71
N LYS A 5 2.35 6.86 -15.13
CA LYS A 5 2.53 8.00 -14.24
C LYS A 5 1.34 8.17 -13.29
N GLU A 6 0.13 8.05 -13.82
CA GLU A 6 -1.10 8.19 -13.02
C GLU A 6 -1.27 7.02 -12.05
N LEU A 7 -0.97 5.80 -12.48
CA LEU A 7 -1.01 4.63 -11.60
C LEU A 7 -0.02 4.77 -10.44
N LYS A 8 1.22 5.21 -10.69
CA LYS A 8 2.20 5.46 -9.63
C LYS A 8 1.74 6.56 -8.66
N LYS A 9 1.13 7.63 -9.17
CA LYS A 9 0.54 8.67 -8.31
C LYS A 9 -0.55 8.13 -7.41
N ASN A 10 -1.44 7.30 -7.94
CA ASN A 10 -2.51 6.70 -7.14
C ASN A 10 -1.96 5.77 -6.05
N ILE A 11 -0.92 4.99 -6.36
CA ILE A 11 -0.27 4.13 -5.36
C ILE A 11 0.42 4.95 -4.28
N ASN A 12 1.14 6.02 -4.66
CA ASN A 12 1.72 6.96 -3.71
C ASN A 12 0.67 7.60 -2.82
N TYR A 13 -0.44 8.02 -3.40
CA TYR A 13 -1.54 8.64 -2.67
C TYR A 13 -2.12 7.68 -1.63
N ILE A 14 -2.50 6.47 -2.04
CA ILE A 14 -3.09 5.47 -1.14
C ILE A 14 -2.10 5.04 -0.05
N ALA A 15 -0.83 4.79 -0.40
CA ALA A 15 0.19 4.46 0.59
C ALA A 15 0.41 5.60 1.59
N GLY A 16 0.38 6.86 1.13
CA GLY A 16 0.46 8.03 1.99
C GLY A 16 -0.68 8.11 2.99
N GLU A 17 -1.93 7.94 2.53
CA GLU A 17 -3.10 7.93 3.40
C GLU A 17 -3.02 6.81 4.46
N LEU A 18 -2.66 5.58 4.05
CA LEU A 18 -2.49 4.45 4.98
C LEU A 18 -1.39 4.72 6.01
N PHE A 19 -0.26 5.31 5.58
CA PHE A 19 0.85 5.64 6.45
C PHE A 19 0.45 6.70 7.48
N THR A 20 -0.21 7.77 7.03
CA THR A 20 -0.69 8.84 7.90
C THR A 20 -1.72 8.32 8.90
N GLU A 21 -2.65 7.46 8.49
CA GLU A 21 -3.62 6.84 9.39
C GLU A 21 -2.92 6.01 10.48
N CYS A 22 -1.96 5.16 10.09
CA CYS A 22 -1.19 4.35 11.04
C CYS A 22 -0.37 5.20 12.01
N LEU A 23 0.24 6.29 11.52
CA LEU A 23 0.99 7.24 12.34
C LEU A 23 0.08 7.95 13.35
N VAL A 24 -1.07 8.46 12.90
CA VAL A 24 -2.06 9.11 13.75
C VAL A 24 -2.57 8.15 14.82
N ASN A 25 -2.82 6.89 14.46
CA ASN A 25 -3.21 5.85 15.41
C ASN A 25 -2.14 5.66 16.50
N SER A 26 -0.87 5.49 16.11
CA SER A 26 0.27 5.33 17.03
C SER A 26 0.47 6.51 17.99
N LEU A 27 0.21 7.73 17.52
CA LEU A 27 0.42 8.96 18.30
C LEU A 27 -0.74 9.29 19.23
N TYR A 28 -1.97 9.01 18.83
CA TYR A 28 -3.16 9.58 19.49
C TYR A 28 -4.14 8.55 20.06
N VAL A 29 -4.04 7.27 19.70
CA VAL A 29 -4.93 6.23 20.25
C VAL A 29 -4.28 5.58 21.48
N PRO A 30 -4.88 5.72 22.68
CA PRO A 30 -4.35 5.08 23.87
C PRO A 30 -4.41 3.55 23.77
N GLY A 31 -3.34 2.88 24.22
CA GLY A 31 -3.23 1.43 24.18
C GLY A 31 -2.73 0.87 22.85
N THR A 32 -2.48 1.70 21.85
CA THR A 32 -1.85 1.25 20.60
C THR A 32 -0.44 0.73 20.84
N ASP A 33 -0.16 -0.45 20.29
CA ASP A 33 1.16 -1.06 20.24
C ASP A 33 2.03 -0.32 19.22
N LYS A 34 2.92 0.54 19.73
CA LYS A 34 3.79 1.37 18.89
C LYS A 34 4.74 0.56 18.02
N GLN A 35 5.23 -0.58 18.52
CA GLN A 35 6.15 -1.40 17.74
C GLN A 35 5.42 -2.02 16.55
N LYS A 36 4.21 -2.55 16.76
CA LYS A 36 3.38 -3.06 15.65
C LYS A 36 3.01 -1.95 14.66
N ALA A 37 2.74 -0.75 15.15
CA ALA A 37 2.46 0.39 14.28
C ALA A 37 3.69 0.78 13.43
N ASP A 38 4.89 0.78 14.01
CA ASP A 38 6.14 1.05 13.28
C ASP A 38 6.44 -0.02 12.23
N GLU A 39 6.23 -1.29 12.58
CA GLU A 39 6.34 -2.42 11.65
C GLU A 39 5.34 -2.28 10.48
N LEU A 40 4.08 -1.94 10.77
CA LEU A 40 3.05 -1.74 9.77
C LEU A 40 3.33 -0.53 8.86
N MET A 41 3.84 0.58 9.41
CA MET A 41 4.32 1.72 8.63
C MET A 41 5.45 1.32 7.67
N ALA A 42 6.39 0.49 8.11
CA ALA A 42 7.44 -0.04 7.23
C ALA A 42 6.88 -0.97 6.15
N GLU A 43 5.86 -1.78 6.45
CA GLU A 43 5.17 -2.61 5.45
C GLU A 43 4.45 -1.79 4.39
N ILE A 44 3.81 -0.67 4.77
CA ILE A 44 3.18 0.26 3.82
C ILE A 44 4.22 0.82 2.84
N LEU A 45 5.40 1.21 3.33
CA LEU A 45 6.50 1.69 2.48
C LEU A 45 7.03 0.61 1.54
N LYS A 46 7.14 -0.64 2.02
CA LYS A 46 7.54 -1.78 1.17
C LYS A 46 6.51 -2.07 0.08
N MET A 47 5.22 -2.06 0.41
CA MET A 47 4.14 -2.20 -0.57
C MET A 47 4.25 -1.08 -1.62
N GLN A 48 4.40 0.18 -1.20
CA GLN A 48 4.55 1.30 -2.11
C GLN A 48 5.69 1.07 -3.12
N ASP A 49 6.89 0.73 -2.63
CA ASP A 49 8.06 0.49 -3.47
C ASP A 49 7.85 -0.68 -4.44
N GLU A 50 7.34 -1.81 -3.94
CA GLU A 50 7.05 -3.00 -4.74
C GLU A 50 6.14 -2.66 -5.93
N PHE A 51 5.00 -2.02 -5.67
CA PHE A 51 4.02 -1.77 -6.73
C PHE A 51 4.45 -0.67 -7.70
N ILE A 52 5.21 0.33 -7.25
CA ILE A 52 5.83 1.34 -8.14
C ILE A 52 6.87 0.67 -9.05
N SER A 53 7.69 -0.22 -8.50
CA SER A 53 8.67 -0.99 -9.26
C SER A 53 7.98 -1.86 -10.31
N ARG A 54 6.94 -2.61 -9.92
CA ARG A 54 6.13 -3.42 -10.84
C ARG A 54 5.58 -2.60 -12.02
N ILE A 55 5.00 -1.41 -11.77
CA ILE A 55 4.51 -0.55 -12.87
C ILE A 55 5.64 -0.13 -13.82
N SER A 56 6.85 0.08 -13.32
CA SER A 56 8.02 0.42 -14.14
C SER A 56 8.38 -0.71 -15.12
N HIS A 57 8.18 -1.96 -14.70
CA HIS A 57 8.53 -3.18 -15.43
C HIS A 57 7.29 -3.93 -15.94
N THR A 58 6.42 -3.23 -16.69
CA THR A 58 5.23 -3.85 -17.31
C THR A 58 5.62 -5.00 -18.25
N GLU A 59 4.96 -6.16 -18.11
CA GLU A 59 5.21 -7.35 -18.92
C GLU A 59 4.86 -7.14 -20.41
N PRO A 60 5.83 -7.27 -21.34
CA PRO A 60 5.57 -7.25 -22.77
C PRO A 60 4.69 -8.43 -23.20
N GLY A 61 3.75 -8.21 -24.11
CA GLY A 61 2.90 -9.29 -24.66
C GLY A 61 1.65 -9.64 -23.86
N ASN A 62 1.55 -9.26 -22.57
CA ASN A 62 0.34 -9.49 -21.75
C ASN A 62 -0.06 -8.27 -20.90
N VAL A 63 -0.09 -7.08 -21.50
CA VAL A 63 -0.35 -5.81 -20.79
C VAL A 63 -1.68 -5.82 -20.02
N LYS A 64 -2.76 -6.34 -20.62
CA LYS A 64 -4.08 -6.39 -19.98
C LYS A 64 -4.11 -7.33 -18.77
N GLY A 65 -3.52 -8.52 -18.90
CA GLY A 65 -3.41 -9.48 -17.80
C GLY A 65 -2.55 -8.94 -16.67
N PHE A 66 -1.42 -8.33 -17.00
CA PHE A 66 -0.52 -7.68 -16.05
C PHE A 66 -1.26 -6.66 -15.17
N TYR A 67 -1.94 -5.68 -15.77
CA TYR A 67 -2.62 -4.64 -14.99
C TYR A 67 -3.85 -5.15 -14.22
N LYS A 68 -4.54 -6.18 -14.73
CA LYS A 68 -5.62 -6.84 -13.98
C LYS A 68 -5.08 -7.48 -12.70
N LYS A 69 -3.97 -8.23 -12.81
CA LYS A 69 -3.32 -8.87 -11.67
C LYS A 69 -2.72 -7.84 -10.70
N LEU A 70 -2.00 -6.84 -11.21
CA LEU A 70 -1.44 -5.75 -10.42
C LEU A 70 -2.50 -5.09 -9.52
N ARG A 71 -3.68 -4.80 -10.06
CA ARG A 71 -4.77 -4.20 -9.29
C ARG A 71 -5.33 -5.14 -8.22
N ALA A 72 -5.50 -6.42 -8.56
CA ALA A 72 -5.98 -7.42 -7.61
C ALA A 72 -5.00 -7.60 -6.45
N ASP A 73 -3.71 -7.75 -6.74
CA ASP A 73 -2.65 -7.90 -5.74
C ASP A 73 -2.55 -6.64 -4.87
N PHE A 74 -2.63 -5.44 -5.47
CA PHE A 74 -2.57 -4.18 -4.73
C PHE A 74 -3.74 -4.03 -3.77
N ASN A 75 -4.96 -4.29 -4.24
CA ASN A 75 -6.15 -4.22 -3.39
C ASN A 75 -6.08 -5.22 -2.25
N ALA A 76 -5.68 -6.46 -2.51
CA ALA A 76 -5.50 -7.46 -1.46
C ALA A 76 -4.48 -7.00 -0.40
N LYS A 77 -3.38 -6.37 -0.84
CA LYS A 77 -2.37 -5.87 0.11
C LYS A 77 -2.86 -4.67 0.93
N VAL A 78 -3.66 -3.79 0.33
CA VAL A 78 -4.32 -2.70 1.05
C VAL A 78 -5.31 -3.24 2.08
N ASP A 79 -6.11 -4.24 1.73
CA ASP A 79 -7.06 -4.87 2.66
C ASP A 79 -6.32 -5.52 3.85
N GLU A 80 -5.20 -6.22 3.60
CA GLU A 80 -4.34 -6.77 4.66
C GLU A 80 -3.82 -5.68 5.62
N ILE A 81 -3.38 -4.54 5.08
CA ILE A 81 -2.88 -3.41 5.89
C ILE A 81 -4.01 -2.81 6.74
N ILE A 82 -5.21 -2.64 6.17
CA ILE A 82 -6.38 -2.13 6.88
C ILE A 82 -6.78 -3.07 8.02
N ASP A 83 -6.80 -4.38 7.78
CA ASP A 83 -7.06 -5.38 8.79
C ASP A 83 -6.01 -5.38 9.91
N ALA A 84 -4.73 -5.16 9.57
CA ALA A 84 -3.66 -5.04 10.55
C ALA A 84 -3.79 -3.76 11.38
N MET A 85 -4.15 -2.62 10.77
CA MET A 85 -4.43 -1.37 11.48
C MET A 85 -5.55 -1.53 12.51
N GLY A 86 -6.60 -2.28 12.17
CA GLY A 86 -7.70 -2.59 13.09
C GLY A 86 -7.30 -3.42 14.32
N LYS A 87 -6.11 -4.02 14.30
CA LYS A 87 -5.57 -4.91 15.35
C LYS A 87 -4.36 -4.33 16.09
N LEU A 88 -4.15 -3.01 15.99
CA LEU A 88 -3.04 -2.32 16.66
C LEU A 88 -3.22 -2.15 18.19
N LYS A 89 -4.35 -2.58 18.75
CA LYS A 89 -4.62 -2.59 20.20
C LYS A 89 -4.30 -3.93 20.86
#